data_AF-A0A7W0U6U5-F1
#
_entry.id   AF-A0A7W0U6U5-F1
#
_cell.length_a   1.000
_cell.length_b   1.000
_cell.length_c   1.000
_cell.angle_alpha   90.00
_cell.angle_beta   90.00
_cell.angle_gamma   90.00
#
_symmetry.space_group_name_H-M   'P 1'
#
loop_
_entity.id
_entity.type
_entity.pdbx_description
1 polymer ?
#
loop_
_entity_poly.entity_id
_entity_poly.type
_entity_poly.pdbx_seq_one_letter_code
_entity_poly.pdbx_strand_id
1 'polypeptide(L)'
;MALSLPGSEFLGIDSSAHAVSLARGRAAALGLRNVRFEQTDIAEVSIPPGGFDYMVAHGVYSWVDAHVRDRLLALCATGLRSRGVAYVSYNALPGGHVREALREMMRFHVREVTEPKDRVAQTRALLELLGAGWSDADAFGSLMSQWAGQVGERSDETLYHDDLAETNEAFYFHDFISHAARHGLQFLAEADFFEMQVGVLPEPVGEALAELDDDVLTREQYLDFLKGRMFRQTLLCHAERRLNRSPQPELLTRFSAASPARPATPDPDLSQGQPVEFVGPKGASLRSDHPLVKVAFVRIGESWPRALPVAELAEAPGGVPPDPGDVRALCDALLRSYAGNLVQMHLYPPTFSLQAGERPTASPLARLQAGSGPVVTNLRHASVRLEDDLGRHLITLLDGTRDRSTLLTELEHFVGSGVLGLGGNETDALIRELAPALERSLEGLGRLALLSG
;
A
#
# COMPACT_ATOMS: atom_id res chain seq x y z
N MET A 1 -3.14 6.66 10.43
CA MET A 1 -2.59 6.08 11.68
C MET A 1 -3.04 6.83 12.92
N ALA A 2 -2.69 8.11 13.11
CA ALA A 2 -3.05 8.87 14.33
C ALA A 2 -4.55 8.83 14.70
N LEU A 3 -5.46 8.90 13.71
CA LEU A 3 -6.90 8.76 13.91
C LEU A 3 -7.32 7.38 14.45
N SER A 4 -6.72 6.30 13.93
CA SER A 4 -7.12 4.93 14.25
C SER A 4 -6.40 4.35 15.48
N LEU A 5 -5.36 5.03 15.96
CA LEU A 5 -4.52 4.62 17.08
C LEU A 5 -4.42 5.77 18.11
N PRO A 6 -5.52 6.13 18.79
CA PRO A 6 -5.54 7.28 19.70
C PRO A 6 -4.63 7.13 20.92
N GLY A 7 -4.27 5.90 21.30
CA GLY A 7 -3.32 5.60 22.38
C GLY A 7 -1.84 5.62 21.97
N SER A 8 -1.53 5.93 20.71
CA SER A 8 -0.16 5.98 20.18
C SER A 8 0.25 7.42 19.91
N GLU A 9 1.55 7.72 20.05
CA GLU A 9 2.13 9.02 19.69
C GLU A 9 2.94 8.95 18.39
N PHE A 10 2.86 10.01 17.59
CA PHE A 10 3.50 10.11 16.28
C PHE A 10 4.33 11.39 16.16
N LEU A 11 5.52 11.27 15.56
CA LEU A 11 6.36 12.39 15.14
C LEU A 11 6.62 12.27 13.63
N GLY A 12 6.25 13.29 12.87
CA GLY A 12 6.65 13.45 11.47
C GLY A 12 7.71 14.53 11.33
N ILE A 13 8.73 14.29 10.52
CA ILE A 13 9.84 15.22 10.29
C ILE A 13 10.00 15.40 8.78
N ASP A 14 10.15 16.65 8.35
CA ASP A 14 10.39 17.00 6.94
C ASP A 14 11.20 18.31 6.87
N SER A 15 12.08 18.47 5.88
CA SER A 15 12.83 19.72 5.70
C SER A 15 11.97 20.84 5.09
N SER A 16 10.89 20.49 4.40
CA SER A 16 9.96 21.41 3.74
C SER A 16 9.02 22.09 4.73
N ALA A 17 9.22 23.39 4.93
CA ALA A 17 8.31 24.24 5.72
C ALA A 17 6.86 24.15 5.23
N HIS A 18 6.67 24.08 3.90
CA HIS A 18 5.35 23.99 3.29
C HIS A 18 4.65 22.67 3.63
N ALA A 19 5.35 21.54 3.47
CA ALA A 19 4.80 20.22 3.79
C ALA A 19 4.42 20.11 5.28
N VAL A 20 5.30 20.59 6.18
CA VAL A 20 5.03 20.62 7.62
C VAL A 20 3.84 21.51 7.97
N SER A 21 3.72 22.68 7.33
CA SER A 21 2.57 23.56 7.54
C SER A 21 1.25 22.90 7.10
N LEU A 22 1.23 22.24 5.93
CA LEU A 22 0.06 21.49 5.46
C LEU A 22 -0.30 20.35 6.43
N ALA A 23 0.69 19.59 6.89
CA ALA A 23 0.49 18.50 7.83
C ALA A 23 -0.10 18.97 9.16
N ARG A 24 0.43 20.06 9.73
CA ARG A 24 -0.09 20.70 10.94
C ARG A 24 -1.52 21.21 10.76
N GLY A 25 -1.81 21.86 9.62
CA GLY A 25 -3.15 22.33 9.30
C GLY A 25 -4.18 21.19 9.23
N ARG A 26 -3.83 20.07 8.58
CA ARG A 26 -4.67 18.86 8.53
C ARG A 26 -4.88 18.25 9.91
N ALA A 27 -3.84 18.14 10.72
CA ALA A 27 -3.96 17.62 12.08
C ALA A 27 -4.86 18.49 12.96
N ALA A 28 -4.74 19.81 12.86
CA ALA A 28 -5.58 20.77 13.57
C ALA A 28 -7.06 20.67 13.12
N ALA A 29 -7.32 20.60 11.82
CA ALA A 29 -8.67 20.45 11.27
C ALA A 29 -9.35 19.14 11.73
N LEU A 30 -8.56 18.08 11.97
CA LEU A 30 -9.03 16.80 12.48
C LEU A 30 -9.03 16.69 14.02
N GLY A 31 -8.60 17.74 14.73
CA GLY A 31 -8.51 17.76 16.20
C GLY A 31 -7.51 16.75 16.78
N LEU A 32 -6.50 16.35 16.01
CA LEU A 32 -5.52 15.35 16.43
C LEU A 32 -4.54 15.93 17.45
N ARG A 33 -4.34 15.21 18.55
CA ARG A 33 -3.41 15.59 19.64
C ARG A 33 -2.23 14.65 19.81
N ASN A 34 -2.30 13.48 19.18
CA ASN A 34 -1.33 12.41 19.30
C ASN A 34 -0.32 12.38 18.15
N VAL A 35 -0.29 13.40 17.30
CA VAL A 35 0.71 13.57 16.24
C VAL A 35 1.29 14.98 16.28
N ARG A 36 2.60 15.09 16.13
CA ARG A 36 3.31 16.37 15.94
C ARG A 36 4.18 16.31 14.70
N PHE A 37 4.40 17.46 14.10
CA PHE A 37 5.25 17.63 12.92
C PHE A 37 6.32 18.66 13.18
N GLU A 38 7.56 18.35 12.83
CA GLU A 38 8.74 19.20 13.04
C GLU A 38 9.42 19.47 11.70
N GLN A 39 9.75 20.75 11.45
CA GLN A 39 10.54 21.11 10.28
C GLN A 39 12.02 20.99 10.65
N THR A 40 12.69 19.97 10.15
CA THR A 40 14.08 19.68 10.51
C THR A 40 14.74 18.88 9.40
N ASP A 41 16.01 19.19 9.09
CA ASP A 41 16.81 18.36 8.22
C ASP A 41 17.19 17.06 8.93
N ILE A 42 17.15 15.92 8.22
CA ILE A 42 17.52 14.60 8.76
C ILE A 42 18.93 14.63 9.38
N ALA A 43 19.84 15.42 8.82
CA ALA A 43 21.19 15.66 9.35
C ALA A 43 21.17 16.12 10.82
N GLU A 44 20.17 16.90 11.21
CA GLU A 44 20.08 17.61 12.49
C GLU A 44 19.05 17.01 13.46
N VAL A 45 18.30 15.98 13.04
CA VAL A 45 17.28 15.35 13.87
C VAL A 45 17.87 14.82 15.17
N SER A 46 17.16 15.11 16.26
CA SER A 46 17.43 14.57 17.59
C SER A 46 16.31 13.62 18.00
N ILE A 47 16.66 12.40 18.39
CA ILE A 47 15.68 11.41 18.85
C ILE A 47 15.17 11.79 20.24
N PRO A 48 13.85 11.80 20.49
CA PRO A 48 13.30 12.02 21.82
C PRO A 48 13.69 10.90 22.80
N PRO A 49 13.77 11.20 24.12
CA PRO A 49 14.03 10.18 25.13
C PRO A 49 13.06 9.01 25.02
N GLY A 50 13.59 7.79 25.07
CA GLY A 50 12.81 6.56 24.97
C GLY A 50 12.58 6.04 23.55
N GLY A 51 12.94 6.79 22.50
CA GLY A 51 12.92 6.32 21.11
C GLY A 51 11.53 5.91 20.59
N PHE A 52 11.51 5.15 19.50
CA PHE A 52 10.31 4.75 18.76
C PHE A 52 10.19 3.23 18.64
N ASP A 53 8.96 2.72 18.67
CA ASP A 53 8.66 1.32 18.34
C ASP A 53 8.71 1.07 16.82
N TYR A 54 8.39 2.09 16.02
CA TYR A 54 8.46 2.06 14.56
C TYR A 54 9.09 3.33 14.02
N MET A 55 10.00 3.20 13.06
CA MET A 55 10.57 4.32 12.31
C MET A 55 10.35 4.08 10.82
N VAL A 56 9.86 5.08 10.08
CA VAL A 56 9.49 4.90 8.66
C VAL A 56 10.17 5.97 7.82
N ALA A 57 11.06 5.54 6.93
CA ALA A 57 11.71 6.37 5.92
C ALA A 57 11.30 5.89 4.53
N HIS A 58 10.17 6.43 4.04
CA HIS A 58 9.63 6.09 2.72
C HIS A 58 10.00 7.16 1.69
N GLY A 59 10.66 6.74 0.61
CA GLY A 59 11.05 7.65 -0.46
C GLY A 59 12.11 8.67 -0.02
N VAL A 60 13.07 8.27 0.80
CA VAL A 60 14.14 9.17 1.29
C VAL A 60 15.53 8.66 0.89
N TYR A 61 15.85 7.40 1.20
CA TYR A 61 17.22 6.89 1.11
C TYR A 61 17.83 7.05 -0.29
N SER A 62 17.08 6.83 -1.37
CA SER A 62 17.57 7.06 -2.75
C SER A 62 17.72 8.52 -3.16
N TRP A 63 17.02 9.43 -2.48
CA TRP A 63 16.85 10.82 -2.90
C TRP A 63 17.71 11.81 -2.11
N VAL A 64 18.61 11.30 -1.27
CA VAL A 64 19.48 12.11 -0.41
C VAL A 64 20.93 11.68 -0.54
N ASP A 65 21.83 12.62 -0.25
CA ASP A 65 23.26 12.41 -0.36
C ASP A 65 23.78 11.40 0.67
N ALA A 66 24.97 10.84 0.40
CA ALA A 66 25.57 9.76 1.20
C ALA A 66 25.66 10.06 2.71
N HIS A 67 25.97 11.31 3.10
CA HIS A 67 26.05 11.69 4.50
C HIS A 67 24.67 11.71 5.19
N VAL A 68 23.61 12.08 4.47
CA VAL A 68 22.23 12.03 4.98
C VAL A 68 21.76 10.58 5.09
N ARG A 69 22.12 9.71 4.13
CA ARG A 69 21.83 8.26 4.20
C ARG A 69 22.48 7.61 5.41
N ASP A 70 23.76 7.92 5.66
CA ASP A 70 24.48 7.44 6.84
C ASP A 70 23.82 7.92 8.14
N ARG A 71 23.48 9.21 8.20
CA ARG A 71 22.75 9.77 9.34
C ARG A 71 21.38 9.12 9.55
N LEU A 72 20.63 8.86 8.47
CA LEU A 72 19.32 8.19 8.54
C LEU A 72 19.44 6.82 9.21
N LEU A 73 20.42 6.00 8.81
CA LEU A 73 20.63 4.68 9.43
C LEU A 73 21.14 4.79 10.87
N ALA A 74 22.00 5.77 11.17
CA ALA A 74 22.41 6.06 12.54
C ALA A 74 21.23 6.48 13.44
N LEU A 75 20.29 7.27 12.92
CA LEU A 75 19.05 7.64 13.60
C LEU A 75 18.15 6.43 13.82
N CYS A 76 18.03 5.54 12.83
CA CYS A 76 17.31 4.28 13.01
C CYS A 76 17.95 3.44 14.12
N ALA A 77 19.27 3.28 14.14
CA ALA A 77 19.95 2.51 15.19
C ALA A 77 19.78 3.12 16.59
N THR A 78 19.96 4.43 16.73
CA THR A 78 19.89 5.09 18.05
C THR A 78 18.46 5.38 18.51
N GLY A 79 17.54 5.55 17.56
CA GLY A 79 16.16 5.92 17.82
C GLY A 79 15.21 4.76 18.00
N LEU A 80 15.58 3.55 17.59
CA LEU A 80 14.70 2.39 17.67
C LEU A 80 14.77 1.72 19.05
N ARG A 81 13.61 1.43 19.62
CA ARG A 81 13.51 0.60 20.84
C ARG A 81 14.02 -0.81 20.58
N SER A 82 14.32 -1.55 21.65
CA SER A 82 14.92 -2.90 21.57
C SER A 82 14.14 -3.93 20.74
N ARG A 83 12.81 -3.77 20.62
CA ARG A 83 11.93 -4.60 19.77
C ARG A 83 11.33 -3.84 18.59
N GLY A 84 11.79 -2.62 18.35
CA GLY A 84 11.26 -1.79 17.28
C GLY A 84 11.67 -2.30 15.91
N VAL A 85 10.99 -1.78 14.89
CA VAL A 85 11.27 -2.05 13.48
C VAL A 85 11.42 -0.73 12.71
N ALA A 86 12.50 -0.61 11.94
CA ALA A 86 12.67 0.47 10.99
C ALA A 86 12.26 0.01 9.59
N TYR A 87 11.49 0.81 8.88
CA TYR A 87 11.16 0.65 7.47
C TYR A 87 11.98 1.66 6.67
N VAL A 88 12.69 1.19 5.64
CA VAL A 88 13.43 2.05 4.72
C VAL A 88 13.16 1.58 3.30
N SER A 89 12.68 2.48 2.44
CA SER A 89 12.48 2.17 1.02
C SER A 89 13.49 2.88 0.13
N TYR A 90 13.90 2.21 -0.95
CA TYR A 90 14.92 2.70 -1.87
C TYR A 90 14.79 2.04 -3.25
N ASN A 91 15.27 2.74 -4.28
CA ASN A 91 15.42 2.19 -5.63
C ASN A 91 16.50 1.11 -5.61
N ALA A 92 16.24 -0.01 -6.27
CA ALA A 92 17.06 -1.22 -6.19
C ALA A 92 17.69 -1.58 -7.54
N LEU A 93 18.86 -2.22 -7.48
CA LEU A 93 19.58 -2.77 -8.62
C LEU A 93 19.40 -4.30 -8.70
N PRO A 94 19.44 -4.89 -9.91
CA PRO A 94 19.85 -4.28 -11.18
C PRO A 94 18.72 -3.57 -11.94
N GLY A 95 17.45 -3.82 -11.60
CA GLY A 95 16.32 -3.31 -12.39
C GLY A 95 16.30 -1.78 -12.50
N GLY A 96 16.77 -1.08 -11.46
CA GLY A 96 16.92 0.38 -11.46
C GLY A 96 17.75 0.94 -12.63
N HIS A 97 18.67 0.17 -13.24
CA HIS A 97 19.42 0.63 -14.41
C HIS A 97 18.55 1.01 -15.60
N VAL A 98 17.39 0.36 -15.77
CA VAL A 98 16.48 0.67 -16.88
C VAL A 98 15.87 2.06 -16.70
N ARG A 99 15.46 2.36 -15.46
CA ARG A 99 14.95 3.68 -15.08
C ARG A 99 16.04 4.75 -15.18
N GLU A 100 17.26 4.42 -14.77
CA GLU A 100 18.38 5.36 -14.84
C GLU A 100 18.70 5.74 -16.29
N ALA A 101 18.69 4.78 -17.22
CA ALA A 101 18.92 5.08 -18.64
C ALA A 101 17.91 6.10 -19.18
N LEU A 102 16.62 5.96 -18.86
CA LEU A 102 15.60 6.93 -19.27
C LEU A 102 15.80 8.29 -18.58
N ARG A 103 16.15 8.28 -17.30
CA ARG A 103 16.43 9.48 -16.50
C ARG A 103 17.61 10.27 -17.04
N GLU A 104 18.69 9.62 -17.44
CA GLU A 104 19.85 10.26 -18.06
C GLU A 104 19.46 10.98 -19.36
N MET A 105 18.63 10.36 -20.20
CA MET A 105 18.09 10.99 -21.43
C MET A 105 17.26 12.23 -21.10
N MET A 106 16.36 12.14 -20.11
CA MET A 106 15.52 13.25 -19.68
C MET A 106 16.36 14.41 -19.13
N ARG A 107 17.31 14.12 -18.22
CA ARG A 107 18.20 15.13 -17.63
C ARG A 107 19.09 15.79 -18.67
N PHE A 108 19.61 15.01 -19.62
CA PHE A 108 20.38 15.55 -20.73
C PHE A 108 19.54 16.54 -21.53
N HIS A 109 18.31 16.19 -21.91
CA HIS A 109 17.44 17.05 -22.71
C HIS A 109 17.14 18.39 -22.02
N VAL A 110 16.87 18.38 -20.71
CA VAL A 110 16.48 19.58 -19.96
C VAL A 110 17.65 20.31 -19.28
N ARG A 111 18.90 19.97 -19.60
CA ARG A 111 20.10 20.48 -18.89
C ARG A 111 20.26 22.01 -18.93
N GLU A 112 19.80 22.65 -20.00
CA GLU A 112 19.83 24.12 -20.18
C GLU A 112 18.48 24.78 -19.83
N VAL A 113 17.49 24.01 -19.38
CA VAL A 113 16.15 24.51 -19.04
C VAL A 113 16.08 24.70 -17.54
N THR A 114 15.81 25.93 -17.10
CA THR A 114 15.82 26.29 -15.67
C THR A 114 14.42 26.28 -15.06
N GLU A 115 13.42 26.80 -15.78
CA GLU A 115 12.05 26.93 -15.28
C GLU A 115 11.41 25.55 -15.06
N PRO A 116 10.95 25.20 -13.84
CA PRO A 116 10.40 23.88 -13.53
C PRO A 116 9.28 23.41 -14.46
N LYS A 117 8.35 24.30 -14.80
CA LYS A 117 7.23 23.97 -15.71
C LYS A 117 7.72 23.64 -17.11
N ASP A 118 8.69 24.40 -17.61
CA ASP A 118 9.28 24.17 -18.92
C ASP A 118 10.09 22.87 -18.94
N ARG A 119 10.80 22.54 -17.86
CA ARG A 119 11.49 21.24 -17.73
C ARG A 119 10.51 20.08 -17.86
N VAL A 120 9.40 20.12 -17.13
CA VAL A 120 8.34 19.08 -17.21
C VAL A 120 7.77 18.98 -18.62
N ALA A 121 7.39 20.11 -19.23
CA ALA A 121 6.84 20.12 -20.58
C ALA A 121 7.82 19.55 -21.61
N GLN A 122 9.10 19.94 -21.53
CA GLN A 122 10.17 19.44 -22.40
C GLN A 122 10.44 17.95 -22.18
N THR A 123 10.39 17.47 -20.94
CA THR A 123 10.50 16.04 -20.64
C THR A 123 9.34 15.24 -21.23
N ARG A 124 8.10 15.72 -21.13
CA ARG A 124 6.95 15.06 -21.77
C ARG A 124 7.10 14.98 -23.28
N ALA A 125 7.48 16.09 -23.92
CA ALA A 125 7.75 16.12 -25.36
C ALA A 125 8.89 15.18 -25.77
N LEU A 126 9.93 15.05 -24.94
CA LEU A 126 11.00 14.08 -25.18
C LEU A 126 10.49 12.64 -25.10
N LEU A 127 9.70 12.29 -24.07
CA LEU A 127 9.16 10.94 -23.92
C LEU A 127 8.28 10.55 -25.10
N GLU A 128 7.45 11.47 -25.61
CA GLU A 128 6.67 11.28 -26.83
C GLU A 128 7.58 11.07 -28.05
N LEU A 129 8.61 11.90 -28.21
CA LEU A 129 9.56 11.80 -29.33
C LEU A 129 10.32 10.47 -29.32
N LEU A 130 10.87 10.08 -28.16
CA LEU A 130 11.61 8.83 -27.99
C LEU A 130 10.69 7.62 -28.18
N GLY A 131 9.49 7.65 -27.59
CA GLY A 131 8.47 6.62 -27.75
C GLY A 131 8.08 6.39 -29.21
N ALA A 132 7.95 7.46 -30.01
CA ALA A 132 7.68 7.37 -31.44
C ALA A 132 8.88 6.87 -32.27
N GLY A 133 10.11 7.01 -31.75
CA GLY A 133 11.34 6.60 -32.42
C GLY A 133 11.77 5.15 -32.15
N TRP A 134 11.35 4.56 -31.03
CA TRP A 134 11.66 3.17 -30.70
C TRP A 134 10.81 2.18 -31.49
N SER A 135 11.41 1.06 -31.85
CA SER A 135 10.74 -0.05 -32.52
C SER A 135 10.52 -1.20 -31.55
N ASP A 136 9.34 -1.81 -31.58
CA ASP A 136 9.08 -3.06 -30.87
C ASP A 136 9.81 -4.27 -31.52
N ALA A 137 10.45 -4.06 -32.68
CA ALA A 137 11.22 -5.11 -33.35
C ALA A 137 12.58 -5.39 -32.69
N ASP A 138 13.13 -4.43 -31.93
CA ASP A 138 14.37 -4.62 -31.18
C ASP A 138 14.14 -4.58 -29.66
N ALA A 139 14.91 -5.38 -28.93
CA ALA A 139 14.68 -5.60 -27.51
C ALA A 139 14.87 -4.33 -26.66
N PHE A 140 15.75 -3.42 -27.08
CA PHE A 140 15.98 -2.16 -26.38
C PHE A 140 14.80 -1.21 -26.58
N GLY A 141 14.37 -1.02 -27.83
CA GLY A 141 13.24 -0.16 -28.18
C GLY A 141 11.95 -0.60 -27.48
N SER A 142 11.63 -1.89 -27.50
CA SER A 142 10.44 -2.43 -26.83
C SER A 142 10.45 -2.16 -25.32
N LEU A 143 11.57 -2.46 -24.65
CA LEU A 143 11.73 -2.21 -23.21
C LEU A 143 11.57 -0.72 -22.89
N MET A 144 12.33 0.14 -23.59
CA MET A 144 12.33 1.58 -23.30
C MET A 144 11.00 2.26 -23.60
N SER A 145 10.29 1.83 -24.65
CA SER A 145 8.95 2.31 -24.99
C SER A 145 7.96 2.02 -23.86
N GLN A 146 7.96 0.79 -23.33
CA GLN A 146 7.13 0.42 -22.19
C GLN A 146 7.42 1.32 -20.97
N TRP A 147 8.69 1.56 -20.65
CA TRP A 147 9.08 2.40 -19.51
C TRP A 147 8.76 3.88 -19.70
N ALA A 148 8.95 4.42 -20.90
CA ALA A 148 8.56 5.80 -21.20
C ALA A 148 7.05 6.01 -21.09
N GLY A 149 6.24 5.03 -21.51
CA GLY A 149 4.80 5.04 -21.27
C GLY A 149 4.47 5.15 -19.78
N GLN A 150 5.08 4.30 -18.94
CA GLN A 150 4.86 4.32 -17.49
C GLN A 150 5.31 5.61 -16.82
N VAL A 151 6.44 6.20 -17.26
CA VAL A 151 6.89 7.50 -16.74
C VAL A 151 5.99 8.63 -17.23
N GLY A 152 5.50 8.56 -18.47
CA GLY A 152 4.58 9.53 -19.05
C GLY A 152 3.24 9.63 -18.32
N GLU A 153 2.74 8.54 -17.75
CA GLU A 153 1.50 8.50 -16.95
C GLU A 153 1.63 9.17 -15.57
N ARG A 154 2.85 9.48 -15.11
CA ARG A 154 3.06 10.11 -13.80
C ARG A 154 2.60 11.56 -13.78
N SER A 155 2.26 12.06 -12.59
CA SER A 155 1.93 13.48 -12.40
C SER A 155 3.14 14.38 -12.66
N ASP A 156 2.91 15.64 -13.02
CA ASP A 156 3.98 16.62 -13.22
C ASP A 156 4.85 16.79 -11.97
N GLU A 157 4.22 16.79 -10.79
CA GLU A 157 4.90 16.88 -9.50
C GLU A 157 5.85 15.69 -9.29
N THR A 158 5.37 14.46 -9.53
CA THR A 158 6.20 13.25 -9.44
C THR A 158 7.33 13.27 -10.46
N LEU A 159 7.04 13.63 -11.72
CA LEU A 159 8.06 13.67 -12.76
C LEU A 159 9.18 14.66 -12.41
N TYR A 160 8.84 15.81 -11.84
CA TYR A 160 9.81 16.81 -11.43
C TYR A 160 10.60 16.42 -10.17
N HIS A 161 9.91 16.03 -9.09
CA HIS A 161 10.54 15.75 -7.80
C HIS A 161 11.23 14.40 -7.73
N ASP A 162 10.77 13.40 -8.48
CA ASP A 162 11.42 12.11 -8.58
C ASP A 162 12.27 12.07 -9.87
N ASP A 163 11.67 11.95 -11.04
CA ASP A 163 12.41 11.56 -12.25
C ASP A 163 13.36 12.63 -12.81
N LEU A 164 13.27 13.88 -12.34
CA LEU A 164 14.21 14.96 -12.65
C LEU A 164 15.02 15.46 -11.45
N ALA A 165 14.90 14.84 -10.27
CA ALA A 165 15.65 15.23 -9.08
C ALA A 165 17.16 15.32 -9.36
N GLU A 166 17.92 15.99 -8.53
CA GLU A 166 19.38 15.99 -8.68
C GLU A 166 19.98 14.66 -8.24
N THR A 167 19.64 14.25 -7.02
CA THR A 167 20.09 13.00 -6.38
C THR A 167 19.00 11.94 -6.49
N ASN A 168 19.30 10.84 -7.17
CA ASN A 168 18.48 9.62 -7.18
C ASN A 168 19.40 8.44 -7.45
N GLU A 169 19.68 7.65 -6.42
CA GLU A 169 20.60 6.53 -6.54
C GLU A 169 19.87 5.21 -6.27
N ALA A 170 20.10 4.23 -7.14
CA ALA A 170 19.67 2.86 -6.92
C ALA A 170 20.81 2.04 -6.31
N PHE A 171 20.46 1.10 -5.44
CA PHE A 171 21.45 0.32 -4.68
C PHE A 171 21.24 -1.17 -4.85
N TYR A 172 22.32 -1.95 -4.85
CA TYR A 172 22.21 -3.38 -4.59
C TYR A 172 21.76 -3.61 -3.15
N PHE A 173 20.96 -4.65 -2.94
CA PHE A 173 20.49 -5.03 -1.61
C PHE A 173 21.64 -5.35 -0.66
N HIS A 174 22.66 -6.07 -1.12
CA HIS A 174 23.82 -6.39 -0.28
C HIS A 174 24.58 -5.15 0.18
N ASP A 175 24.65 -4.09 -0.64
CA ASP A 175 25.31 -2.83 -0.28
C ASP A 175 24.49 -2.06 0.75
N PHE A 176 23.17 -2.01 0.56
CA PHE A 176 22.26 -1.41 1.54
C PHE A 176 22.34 -2.12 2.90
N ILE A 177 22.29 -3.45 2.93
CA ILE A 177 22.39 -4.21 4.19
C ILE A 177 23.77 -4.08 4.81
N SER A 178 24.84 -4.03 4.02
CA SER A 178 26.18 -3.76 4.53
C SER A 178 26.28 -2.37 5.16
N HIS A 179 25.61 -1.37 4.60
CA HIS A 179 25.53 -0.03 5.19
C HIS A 179 24.74 -0.04 6.51
N ALA A 180 23.57 -0.69 6.56
CA ALA A 180 22.77 -0.84 7.77
C ALA A 180 23.54 -1.57 8.89
N ALA A 181 24.30 -2.61 8.54
CA ALA A 181 25.10 -3.39 9.48
C ALA A 181 26.19 -2.57 10.19
N ARG A 182 26.77 -1.55 9.52
CA ARG A 182 27.75 -0.64 10.14
C ARG A 182 27.16 0.16 11.29
N HIS A 183 25.84 0.35 11.31
CA HIS A 183 25.10 1.03 12.37
C HIS A 183 24.49 0.06 13.39
N GLY A 184 24.80 -1.24 13.32
CA GLY A 184 24.24 -2.24 14.25
C GLY A 184 22.81 -2.66 13.93
N LEU A 185 22.37 -2.49 12.69
CA LEU A 185 21.07 -2.97 12.21
C LEU A 185 21.23 -4.24 11.36
N GLN A 186 20.21 -5.09 11.36
CA GLN A 186 20.13 -6.29 10.52
C GLN A 186 18.82 -6.35 9.73
N PHE A 187 18.85 -7.07 8.60
CA PHE A 187 17.67 -7.37 7.79
C PHE A 187 16.65 -8.22 8.55
N LEU A 188 15.43 -7.67 8.73
CA LEU A 188 14.30 -8.41 9.26
C LEU A 188 13.58 -9.17 8.13
N ALA A 189 13.01 -8.43 7.19
CA ALA A 189 12.22 -8.92 6.05
C ALA A 189 12.00 -7.78 5.03
N GLU A 190 11.40 -8.07 3.88
CA GLU A 190 10.71 -7.05 3.08
C GLU A 190 9.29 -6.82 3.63
N ALA A 191 8.78 -5.60 3.48
CA ALA A 191 7.42 -5.25 3.88
C ALA A 191 6.37 -5.95 3.00
N ASP A 192 6.71 -6.23 1.74
CA ASP A 192 5.95 -7.11 0.87
C ASP A 192 6.50 -8.55 0.99
N PHE A 193 5.73 -9.43 1.62
CA PHE A 193 6.15 -10.82 1.83
C PHE A 193 6.24 -11.62 0.53
N PHE A 194 5.42 -11.29 -0.48
CA PHE A 194 5.43 -11.97 -1.78
C PHE A 194 6.78 -11.79 -2.50
N GLU A 195 7.38 -10.62 -2.32
CA GLU A 195 8.68 -10.27 -2.88
C GLU A 195 9.80 -11.23 -2.39
N MET A 196 9.69 -11.77 -1.18
CA MET A 196 10.66 -12.73 -0.63
C MET A 196 10.47 -14.18 -1.14
N GLN A 197 9.39 -14.47 -1.86
CA GLN A 197 9.03 -15.85 -2.21
C GLN A 197 9.71 -16.32 -3.50
N VAL A 198 10.13 -17.60 -3.49
CA VAL A 198 10.71 -18.30 -4.64
C VAL A 198 9.66 -18.99 -5.53
N GLY A 199 8.43 -19.17 -5.05
CA GLY A 199 7.41 -19.98 -5.73
C GLY A 199 6.89 -19.41 -7.07
N VAL A 200 7.26 -18.18 -7.40
CA VAL A 200 6.98 -17.57 -8.73
C VAL A 200 8.03 -17.94 -9.78
N LEU A 201 9.15 -18.51 -9.34
CA LEU A 201 10.25 -18.93 -10.20
C LEU A 201 10.00 -20.36 -10.71
N PRO A 202 10.61 -20.75 -11.84
CA PRO A 202 10.62 -22.15 -12.27
C PRO A 202 11.14 -23.06 -11.15
N GLU A 203 10.51 -24.23 -10.98
CA GLU A 203 10.77 -25.17 -9.87
C GLU A 203 12.26 -25.46 -9.63
N PRO A 204 13.10 -25.78 -10.65
CA PRO A 204 14.53 -26.04 -10.41
C PRO A 204 15.29 -24.83 -9.84
N VAL A 205 14.88 -23.61 -10.20
CA VAL A 205 15.48 -22.37 -9.68
C VAL A 205 15.02 -22.12 -8.25
N GLY A 206 13.75 -22.38 -7.98
CA GLY A 206 13.18 -22.26 -6.63
C GLY A 206 13.85 -23.22 -5.65
N GLU A 207 14.07 -24.48 -6.04
CA GLU A 207 14.77 -25.48 -5.24
C GLU A 207 16.22 -25.05 -4.95
N ALA A 208 16.95 -24.60 -5.97
CA ALA A 208 18.33 -24.12 -5.80
C ALA A 208 18.43 -22.92 -4.83
N LEU A 209 17.45 -22.02 -4.82
CA LEU A 209 17.41 -20.91 -3.87
C LEU A 209 16.97 -21.33 -2.46
N ALA A 210 16.18 -22.38 -2.33
CA ALA A 210 15.79 -22.93 -1.03
C ALA A 210 16.99 -23.57 -0.31
N GLU A 211 17.99 -24.07 -1.04
CA GLU A 211 19.26 -24.55 -0.46
C GLU A 211 20.06 -23.43 0.24
N LEU A 212 19.76 -22.15 -0.05
CA LEU A 212 20.38 -20.98 0.57
C LEU A 212 19.60 -20.46 1.79
N ASP A 213 18.70 -21.25 2.38
CA ASP A 213 17.85 -20.79 3.48
C ASP A 213 18.62 -20.29 4.71
N ASP A 214 19.81 -20.83 4.96
CA ASP A 214 20.71 -20.37 6.03
C ASP A 214 21.45 -19.05 5.69
N ASP A 215 21.48 -18.64 4.43
CA ASP A 215 22.02 -17.36 3.95
C ASP A 215 20.96 -16.56 3.19
N VAL A 216 19.99 -16.07 3.96
CA VAL A 216 18.89 -15.23 3.47
C VAL A 216 19.37 -14.02 2.66
N LEU A 217 20.54 -13.45 2.97
CA LEU A 217 20.98 -12.21 2.33
C LEU A 217 21.41 -12.48 0.90
N THR A 218 22.16 -13.56 0.70
CA THR A 218 22.52 -14.04 -0.64
C THR A 218 21.27 -14.45 -1.42
N ARG A 219 20.34 -15.18 -0.80
CA ARG A 219 19.07 -15.56 -1.42
C ARG A 219 18.27 -14.35 -1.90
N GLU A 220 18.10 -13.34 -1.05
CA GLU A 220 17.41 -12.09 -1.39
C GLU A 220 18.08 -11.32 -2.53
N GLN A 221 19.42 -11.29 -2.58
CA GLN A 221 20.13 -10.64 -3.67
C GLN A 221 19.94 -11.38 -5.01
N TYR A 222 19.91 -12.71 -5.00
CA TYR A 222 19.57 -13.47 -6.21
C TYR A 222 18.13 -13.24 -6.66
N LEU A 223 17.20 -13.11 -5.72
CA LEU A 223 15.83 -12.73 -6.05
C LEU A 223 15.75 -11.38 -6.75
N ASP A 224 16.58 -10.40 -6.37
CA ASP A 224 16.64 -9.12 -7.10
C ASP A 224 17.12 -9.29 -8.54
N PHE A 225 18.13 -10.13 -8.77
CA PHE A 225 18.64 -10.41 -10.11
C PHE A 225 17.58 -11.10 -10.97
N LEU A 226 16.90 -12.12 -10.43
CA LEU A 226 15.92 -12.92 -11.15
C LEU A 226 14.61 -12.15 -11.42
N LYS A 227 14.15 -11.35 -10.45
CA LYS A 227 12.92 -10.56 -10.56
C LYS A 227 13.14 -9.19 -11.22
N GLY A 228 14.39 -8.80 -11.47
CA GLY A 228 14.72 -7.47 -11.97
C GLY A 228 14.22 -6.37 -11.02
N ARG A 229 14.37 -6.57 -9.71
CA ARG A 229 13.77 -5.68 -8.70
C ARG A 229 14.27 -4.24 -8.87
N MET A 230 13.33 -3.30 -8.87
CA MET A 230 13.61 -1.86 -9.07
C MET A 230 13.39 -1.01 -7.81
N PHE A 231 12.71 -1.56 -6.81
CA PHE A 231 12.38 -0.87 -5.58
C PHE A 231 12.27 -1.88 -4.43
N ARG A 232 12.80 -1.54 -3.27
CA ARG A 232 12.70 -2.33 -2.04
C ARG A 232 12.04 -1.54 -0.93
N GLN A 233 11.42 -2.28 0.00
CA GLN A 233 10.71 -1.78 1.16
C GLN A 233 11.18 -2.57 2.38
N THR A 234 12.44 -2.36 2.74
CA THR A 234 13.15 -3.21 3.68
C THR A 234 12.81 -2.87 5.13
N LEU A 235 12.54 -3.91 5.91
CA LEU A 235 12.40 -3.84 7.36
C LEU A 235 13.74 -4.20 8.03
N LEU A 236 14.16 -3.37 8.98
CA LEU A 236 15.39 -3.51 9.76
C LEU A 236 15.07 -3.59 11.25
N CYS A 237 15.93 -4.29 12.00
CA CYS A 237 15.90 -4.31 13.47
C CYS A 237 17.33 -4.34 14.04
N HIS A 238 17.47 -4.24 15.36
CA HIS A 238 18.77 -4.32 16.05
C HIS A 238 19.50 -5.63 15.77
N ALA A 239 20.81 -5.57 15.49
CA ALA A 239 21.63 -6.71 15.10
C ALA A 239 21.78 -7.79 16.19
N GLU A 240 21.65 -7.45 17.47
CA GLU A 240 21.71 -8.46 18.54
C GLU A 240 20.46 -9.36 18.63
N ARG A 241 19.39 -9.05 17.89
CA ARG A 241 18.14 -9.81 17.92
C ARG A 241 18.33 -11.14 17.22
N ARG A 242 17.99 -12.24 17.90
CA ARG A 242 17.89 -13.55 17.27
C ARG A 242 16.57 -13.66 16.52
N LEU A 243 16.63 -13.88 15.22
CA LEU A 243 15.46 -14.03 14.36
C LEU A 243 15.21 -15.51 14.07
N ASN A 244 13.96 -15.94 14.19
CA ASN A 244 13.52 -17.22 13.63
C ASN A 244 13.01 -16.95 12.21
N ARG A 245 13.72 -17.45 11.20
CA ARG A 245 13.39 -17.24 9.79
C ARG A 245 12.44 -18.30 9.23
N SER A 246 12.24 -19.41 9.94
CA SER A 246 11.29 -20.44 9.54
C SER A 246 9.86 -19.96 9.86
N PRO A 247 8.97 -19.83 8.86
CA PRO A 247 7.58 -19.50 9.10
C PRO A 247 6.92 -20.54 10.03
N GLN A 248 6.11 -20.06 10.98
CA GLN A 248 5.36 -20.90 11.91
C GLN A 248 3.86 -20.68 11.65
N PRO A 249 3.22 -21.53 10.84
CA PRO A 249 1.82 -21.38 10.46
C PRO A 249 0.88 -21.24 11.67
N GLU A 250 1.15 -21.94 12.76
CA GLU A 250 0.31 -21.93 13.96
C GLU A 250 0.19 -20.54 14.61
N LEU A 251 1.17 -19.66 14.38
CA LEU A 251 1.11 -18.27 14.86
C LEU A 251 -0.02 -17.49 14.20
N LEU A 252 -0.49 -17.90 13.01
CA LEU A 252 -1.58 -17.23 12.30
C LEU A 252 -2.90 -17.28 13.05
N THR A 253 -3.07 -18.18 14.02
CA THR A 253 -4.22 -18.18 14.95
C THR A 253 -4.36 -16.86 15.74
N ARG A 254 -3.27 -16.08 15.87
CA ARG A 254 -3.25 -14.76 16.51
C ARG A 254 -3.60 -13.60 15.57
N PHE A 255 -3.80 -13.88 14.28
CA PHE A 255 -4.04 -12.90 13.25
C PHE A 255 -5.50 -12.94 12.79
N SER A 256 -5.87 -11.96 11.98
CA SER A 256 -7.06 -11.93 11.15
C SER A 256 -6.68 -12.02 9.68
N ALA A 257 -7.52 -12.65 8.87
CA ALA A 257 -7.34 -12.81 7.44
C ALA A 257 -8.41 -12.04 6.65
N ALA A 258 -8.01 -11.40 5.56
CA ALA A 258 -8.90 -10.77 4.58
C ALA A 258 -8.51 -11.20 3.17
N SER A 259 -9.48 -11.46 2.29
CA SER A 259 -9.18 -11.75 0.88
C SER A 259 -10.33 -11.33 -0.03
N PRO A 260 -10.06 -10.70 -1.19
CA PRO A 260 -11.05 -10.49 -2.23
C PRO A 260 -11.38 -11.77 -3.01
N ALA A 261 -10.70 -12.89 -2.73
CA ALA A 261 -10.87 -14.13 -3.48
C ALA A 261 -12.32 -14.64 -3.43
N ARG A 262 -12.76 -15.25 -4.52
CA ARG A 262 -14.09 -15.88 -4.66
C ARG A 262 -13.95 -17.28 -5.25
N PRO A 263 -14.87 -18.20 -4.92
CA PRO A 263 -14.96 -19.48 -5.62
C PRO A 263 -15.05 -19.27 -7.14
N ALA A 264 -14.35 -20.08 -7.92
CA ALA A 264 -14.41 -20.04 -9.38
C ALA A 264 -15.79 -20.43 -9.94
N THR A 265 -16.57 -21.20 -9.17
CA THR A 265 -17.93 -21.62 -9.51
C THR A 265 -18.94 -21.08 -8.48
N PRO A 266 -20.17 -20.73 -8.91
CA PRO A 266 -21.25 -20.46 -7.97
C PRO A 266 -21.56 -21.72 -7.14
N ASP A 267 -21.97 -21.54 -5.88
CA ASP A 267 -22.35 -22.60 -4.95
C ASP A 267 -21.33 -23.77 -4.85
N PRO A 268 -20.09 -23.49 -4.40
CA PRO A 268 -19.05 -24.50 -4.33
C PRO A 268 -19.42 -25.63 -3.36
N ASP A 269 -19.08 -26.87 -3.72
CA ASP A 269 -19.22 -28.00 -2.81
C ASP A 269 -18.14 -27.93 -1.71
N LEU A 270 -18.58 -27.67 -0.48
CA LEU A 270 -17.70 -27.53 0.69
C LEU A 270 -17.42 -28.86 1.41
N SER A 271 -17.94 -29.98 0.93
CA SER A 271 -17.75 -31.32 1.50
C SER A 271 -16.34 -31.90 1.29
N GLN A 272 -15.96 -32.91 2.06
CA GLN A 272 -14.60 -33.46 2.03
C GLN A 272 -14.24 -34.09 0.67
N GLY A 273 -13.02 -33.80 0.19
CA GLY A 273 -12.44 -34.43 -1.01
C GLY A 273 -12.88 -33.82 -2.34
N GLN A 274 -13.82 -32.87 -2.34
CA GLN A 274 -14.17 -32.09 -3.53
C GLN A 274 -13.31 -30.83 -3.61
N PRO A 275 -12.39 -30.70 -4.59
CA PRO A 275 -11.54 -29.52 -4.69
C PRO A 275 -12.34 -28.30 -5.16
N VAL A 276 -12.14 -27.17 -4.49
CA VAL A 276 -12.67 -25.86 -4.89
C VAL A 276 -11.49 -24.94 -5.17
N GLU A 277 -11.58 -24.21 -6.28
CA GLU A 277 -10.64 -23.16 -6.63
C GLU A 277 -11.19 -21.80 -6.22
N PHE A 278 -10.35 -21.00 -5.57
CA PHE A 278 -10.61 -19.61 -5.20
C PHE A 278 -9.69 -18.71 -6.01
N VAL A 279 -10.27 -17.76 -6.74
CA VAL A 279 -9.53 -16.85 -7.62
C VAL A 279 -9.57 -15.44 -7.04
N GLY A 280 -8.42 -14.80 -6.98
CA GLY A 280 -8.26 -13.42 -6.58
C GLY A 280 -7.74 -12.51 -7.70
N PRO A 281 -7.45 -11.25 -7.39
CA PRO A 281 -6.86 -10.30 -8.32
C PRO A 281 -5.54 -10.81 -8.90
N LYS A 282 -5.20 -10.32 -10.11
CA LYS A 282 -3.90 -10.56 -10.77
C LYS A 282 -3.57 -12.06 -10.96
N GLY A 283 -4.57 -12.93 -11.03
CA GLY A 283 -4.40 -14.36 -11.32
C GLY A 283 -3.94 -15.22 -10.14
N ALA A 284 -3.80 -14.65 -8.93
CA ALA A 284 -3.52 -15.44 -7.74
C ALA A 284 -4.71 -16.37 -7.43
N SER A 285 -4.44 -17.64 -7.15
CA SER A 285 -5.48 -18.60 -6.79
C SER A 285 -5.03 -19.58 -5.72
N LEU A 286 -6.03 -20.19 -5.06
CA LEU A 286 -5.84 -21.32 -4.14
C LEU A 286 -6.81 -22.42 -4.55
N ARG A 287 -6.31 -23.64 -4.69
CA ARG A 287 -7.12 -24.84 -4.83
C ARG A 287 -7.01 -25.68 -3.57
N SER A 288 -8.15 -26.06 -2.99
CA SER A 288 -8.19 -26.87 -1.77
C SER A 288 -9.39 -27.82 -1.78
N ASP A 289 -9.18 -29.04 -1.30
CA ASP A 289 -10.21 -30.05 -1.03
C ASP A 289 -10.55 -30.18 0.47
N HIS A 290 -9.88 -29.40 1.33
CA HIS A 290 -10.07 -29.42 2.77
C HIS A 290 -11.30 -28.60 3.18
N PRO A 291 -12.32 -29.20 3.83
CA PRO A 291 -13.59 -28.52 4.17
C PRO A 291 -13.41 -27.21 4.92
N LEU A 292 -12.63 -27.20 6.01
CA LEU A 292 -12.40 -25.99 6.81
C LEU A 292 -11.75 -24.86 6.00
N VAL A 293 -10.75 -25.17 5.16
CA VAL A 293 -10.10 -24.18 4.30
C VAL A 293 -11.11 -23.57 3.34
N LYS A 294 -11.96 -24.39 2.71
CA LYS A 294 -12.97 -23.91 1.76
C LYS A 294 -14.00 -23.01 2.45
N VAL A 295 -14.51 -23.41 3.61
CA VAL A 295 -15.44 -22.61 4.42
C VAL A 295 -14.81 -21.28 4.82
N ALA A 296 -13.56 -21.31 5.30
CA ALA A 296 -12.84 -20.10 5.70
C ALA A 296 -12.66 -19.12 4.52
N PHE A 297 -12.29 -19.62 3.34
CA PHE A 297 -12.10 -18.78 2.14
C PHE A 297 -13.42 -18.18 1.61
N VAL A 298 -14.54 -18.91 1.71
CA VAL A 298 -15.87 -18.34 1.44
C VAL A 298 -16.16 -17.19 2.41
N ARG A 299 -16.00 -17.42 3.73
CA ARG A 299 -16.30 -16.42 4.77
C ARG A 299 -15.47 -15.14 4.66
N ILE A 300 -14.15 -15.26 4.48
CA ILE A 300 -13.29 -14.06 4.30
C ILE A 300 -13.58 -13.35 2.98
N GLY A 301 -13.97 -14.11 1.95
CA GLY A 301 -14.41 -13.58 0.68
C GLY A 301 -15.65 -12.69 0.88
N GLU A 302 -16.72 -13.26 1.41
CA GLU A 302 -17.99 -12.55 1.68
C GLU A 302 -17.84 -11.34 2.59
N SER A 303 -16.88 -11.39 3.54
CA SER A 303 -16.60 -10.27 4.44
C SER A 303 -15.67 -9.20 3.84
N TRP A 304 -15.08 -9.41 2.66
CA TRP A 304 -14.14 -8.46 2.06
C TRP A 304 -14.74 -7.04 1.95
N PRO A 305 -13.99 -5.97 2.31
CA PRO A 305 -12.58 -5.96 2.72
C PRO A 305 -12.27 -6.16 4.22
N ARG A 306 -13.25 -6.56 5.04
CA ARG A 306 -13.05 -6.76 6.48
C ARG A 306 -12.26 -8.04 6.74
N ALA A 307 -11.31 -7.97 7.68
CA ALA A 307 -10.56 -9.14 8.13
C ALA A 307 -11.32 -9.88 9.22
N LEU A 308 -11.30 -11.22 9.17
CA LEU A 308 -11.89 -12.09 10.20
C LEU A 308 -10.79 -12.78 11.02
N PRO A 309 -10.91 -12.87 12.36
CA PRO A 309 -9.97 -13.61 13.19
C PRO A 309 -9.79 -15.06 12.72
N VAL A 310 -8.54 -15.51 12.58
CA VAL A 310 -8.25 -16.89 12.14
C VAL A 310 -8.79 -17.91 13.14
N ALA A 311 -8.77 -17.58 14.43
CA ALA A 311 -9.39 -18.42 15.46
C ALA A 311 -10.90 -18.63 15.20
N GLU A 312 -11.64 -17.60 14.77
CA GLU A 312 -13.06 -17.69 14.43
C GLU A 312 -13.30 -18.46 13.11
N LEU A 313 -12.35 -18.36 12.17
CA LEU A 313 -12.39 -19.14 10.92
C LEU A 313 -12.12 -20.62 11.17
N ALA A 314 -11.38 -20.94 12.23
CA ALA A 314 -11.07 -22.30 12.61
C ALA A 314 -12.24 -23.00 13.33
N GLU A 315 -13.16 -22.25 13.94
CA GLU A 315 -14.31 -22.81 14.66
C GLU A 315 -15.29 -23.55 13.73
N ALA A 316 -15.69 -24.75 14.14
CA ALA A 316 -16.73 -25.50 13.46
C ALA A 316 -18.12 -24.92 13.78
N PRO A 317 -19.09 -25.02 12.83
CA PRO A 317 -20.49 -24.71 13.13
C PRO A 317 -20.98 -25.52 14.35
N GLY A 318 -21.57 -24.84 15.33
CA GLY A 318 -22.14 -25.48 16.53
C GLY A 318 -21.24 -25.52 17.77
N GLY A 319 -20.09 -24.84 17.78
CA GLY A 319 -19.27 -24.64 18.99
C GLY A 319 -18.45 -25.86 19.42
N VAL A 320 -18.24 -26.83 18.51
CA VAL A 320 -17.32 -27.95 18.74
C VAL A 320 -15.88 -27.44 18.66
N PRO A 321 -15.00 -27.79 19.62
CA PRO A 321 -13.59 -27.44 19.53
C PRO A 321 -12.97 -27.92 18.21
N PRO A 322 -12.19 -27.07 17.51
CA PRO A 322 -11.65 -27.44 16.22
C PRO A 322 -10.58 -28.52 16.36
N ASP A 323 -10.54 -29.46 15.41
CA ASP A 323 -9.49 -30.47 15.36
C ASP A 323 -8.12 -29.79 15.11
N PRO A 324 -7.07 -30.09 15.89
CA PRO A 324 -5.77 -29.45 15.72
C PRO A 324 -5.16 -29.64 14.32
N GLY A 325 -5.45 -30.76 13.65
CA GLY A 325 -5.02 -31.02 12.27
C GLY A 325 -5.71 -30.08 11.28
N ASP A 326 -7.03 -29.88 11.44
CA ASP A 326 -7.80 -28.94 10.62
C ASP A 326 -7.29 -27.49 10.80
N VAL A 327 -7.02 -27.07 12.05
CA VAL A 327 -6.46 -25.73 12.33
C VAL A 327 -5.10 -25.55 11.66
N ARG A 328 -4.24 -26.57 11.73
CA ARG A 328 -2.93 -26.54 11.09
C ARG A 328 -3.07 -26.44 9.57
N ALA A 329 -3.95 -27.23 8.96
CA ALA A 329 -4.21 -27.18 7.52
C ALA A 329 -4.73 -25.81 7.06
N LEU A 330 -5.62 -25.18 7.85
CA LEU A 330 -6.08 -23.81 7.62
C LEU A 330 -4.93 -22.80 7.67
N CYS A 331 -4.09 -22.87 8.70
CA CYS A 331 -2.94 -21.99 8.84
C CYS A 331 -1.92 -22.16 7.70
N ASP A 332 -1.64 -23.41 7.29
CA ASP A 332 -0.75 -23.70 6.17
C ASP A 332 -1.32 -23.16 4.84
N ALA A 333 -2.63 -23.26 4.63
CA ALA A 333 -3.29 -22.69 3.47
C ALA A 333 -3.22 -21.16 3.46
N LEU A 334 -3.55 -20.51 4.59
CA LEU A 334 -3.48 -19.05 4.74
C LEU A 334 -2.06 -18.52 4.54
N LEU A 335 -1.04 -19.19 5.10
CA LEU A 335 0.36 -18.78 4.93
C LEU A 335 0.80 -18.87 3.46
N ARG A 336 0.47 -19.97 2.76
CA ARG A 336 0.76 -20.12 1.33
C ARG A 336 0.02 -19.08 0.49
N SER A 337 -1.23 -18.79 0.83
CA SER A 337 -2.01 -17.74 0.15
C SER A 337 -1.51 -16.33 0.45
N TYR A 338 -0.97 -16.06 1.64
CA TYR A 338 -0.29 -14.81 1.94
C TYR A 338 1.02 -14.69 1.14
N ALA A 339 1.80 -15.77 1.05
CA ALA A 339 2.99 -15.87 0.21
C ALA A 339 2.69 -15.60 -1.27
N GLY A 340 1.50 -15.99 -1.75
CA GLY A 340 1.02 -15.72 -3.11
C GLY A 340 0.22 -14.43 -3.29
N ASN A 341 0.20 -13.52 -2.30
CA ASN A 341 -0.54 -12.25 -2.31
C ASN A 341 -2.07 -12.39 -2.53
N LEU A 342 -2.63 -13.56 -2.23
CA LEU A 342 -4.08 -13.84 -2.33
C LEU A 342 -4.82 -13.43 -1.05
N VAL A 343 -4.17 -13.55 0.10
CA VAL A 343 -4.71 -13.23 1.43
C VAL A 343 -3.88 -12.12 2.05
N GLN A 344 -4.52 -11.26 2.84
CA GLN A 344 -3.89 -10.25 3.68
C GLN A 344 -4.03 -10.64 5.15
N MET A 345 -2.94 -10.54 5.91
CA MET A 345 -2.89 -10.91 7.32
C MET A 345 -2.75 -9.66 8.20
N HIS A 346 -3.50 -9.62 9.29
CA HIS A 346 -3.55 -8.47 10.20
C HIS A 346 -3.42 -8.93 11.67
N LEU A 347 -2.50 -8.34 12.43
CA LEU A 347 -2.54 -8.42 13.91
C LEU A 347 -3.53 -7.42 14.50
N TYR A 348 -3.61 -6.24 13.88
CA TYR A 348 -4.53 -5.17 14.24
C TYR A 348 -5.37 -4.86 13.00
N PRO A 349 -6.53 -5.51 12.82
CA PRO A 349 -7.36 -5.30 11.65
C PRO A 349 -7.95 -3.88 11.66
N PRO A 350 -7.98 -3.19 10.50
CA PRO A 350 -8.60 -1.87 10.41
C PRO A 350 -10.10 -1.94 10.72
N THR A 351 -10.60 -0.97 11.49
CA THR A 351 -12.02 -0.87 11.86
C THR A 351 -12.76 0.05 10.90
N PHE A 352 -13.83 -0.45 10.29
CA PHE A 352 -14.73 0.27 9.40
C PHE A 352 -16.05 -0.48 9.23
N SER A 353 -17.04 0.19 8.66
CA SER A 353 -18.38 -0.37 8.41
C SER A 353 -18.53 -0.74 6.93
N LEU A 354 -19.11 -1.91 6.65
CA LEU A 354 -19.47 -2.33 5.28
C LEU A 354 -20.82 -1.78 4.85
N GLN A 355 -21.69 -1.49 5.81
CA GLN A 355 -23.03 -0.95 5.61
C GLN A 355 -23.13 0.40 6.30
N ALA A 356 -23.78 1.35 5.65
CA ALA A 356 -24.03 2.66 6.21
C ALA A 356 -25.17 2.61 7.24
N GLY A 357 -24.93 3.13 8.45
CA GLY A 357 -25.99 3.30 9.45
C GLY A 357 -27.08 4.27 9.02
N GLU A 358 -28.10 4.47 9.88
CA GLU A 358 -29.21 5.40 9.60
C GLU A 358 -28.74 6.82 9.26
N ARG A 359 -27.66 7.24 9.92
CA ARG A 359 -26.93 8.48 9.67
C ARG A 359 -25.49 8.14 9.29
N PRO A 360 -25.19 7.98 7.99
CA PRO A 360 -23.90 7.47 7.55
C PRO A 360 -22.75 8.39 7.97
N THR A 361 -21.64 7.78 8.38
CA THR A 361 -20.41 8.48 8.77
C THR A 361 -19.23 7.95 7.97
N ALA A 362 -18.57 8.81 7.21
CA ALA A 362 -17.31 8.50 6.55
C ALA A 362 -16.09 8.88 7.42
N SER A 363 -14.93 8.30 7.10
CA SER A 363 -13.64 8.64 7.69
C SER A 363 -13.43 10.16 7.73
N PRO A 364 -13.15 10.77 8.90
CA PRO A 364 -12.89 12.21 9.01
C PRO A 364 -11.77 12.70 8.08
N LEU A 365 -10.73 11.87 7.88
CA LEU A 365 -9.65 12.18 6.95
C LEU A 365 -10.13 12.16 5.49
N ALA A 366 -10.92 11.15 5.11
CA ALA A 366 -11.45 11.05 3.75
C ALA A 366 -12.39 12.23 3.44
N ARG A 367 -13.21 12.66 4.41
CA ARG A 367 -14.06 13.86 4.30
C ARG A 367 -13.25 15.13 4.05
N LEU A 368 -12.19 15.33 4.82
CA LEU A 368 -11.30 16.48 4.65
C LEU A 368 -10.62 16.46 3.28
N GLN A 369 -10.11 15.30 2.85
CA GLN A 369 -9.42 15.14 1.57
C GLN A 369 -10.36 15.29 0.37
N ALA A 370 -11.58 14.75 0.46
CA ALA A 370 -12.62 14.92 -0.56
C ALA A 370 -12.96 16.40 -0.81
N GLY A 371 -12.84 17.26 0.20
CA GLY A 371 -13.00 18.71 0.01
C GLY A 371 -11.89 19.37 -0.81
N SER A 372 -10.73 18.72 -0.98
CA SER A 372 -9.54 19.31 -1.62
C SER A 372 -9.11 18.61 -2.91
N GLY A 373 -9.52 17.37 -3.16
CA GLY A 373 -9.11 16.64 -4.35
C GLY A 373 -9.76 15.26 -4.50
N PRO A 374 -9.52 14.58 -5.63
CA PRO A 374 -10.19 13.33 -5.97
C PRO A 374 -9.58 12.10 -5.30
N VAL A 375 -8.45 12.21 -4.61
CA VAL A 375 -7.80 11.06 -3.95
C VAL A 375 -7.96 11.17 -2.45
N VAL A 376 -8.56 10.15 -1.85
CA VAL A 376 -8.77 10.04 -0.40
C VAL A 376 -8.07 8.81 0.17
N THR A 377 -7.77 8.83 1.46
CA THR A 377 -7.22 7.70 2.20
C THR A 377 -8.32 6.99 2.95
N ASN A 378 -8.54 5.71 2.64
CA ASN A 378 -9.54 4.91 3.34
C ASN A 378 -9.06 4.43 4.72
N LEU A 379 -9.95 3.76 5.47
CA LEU A 379 -9.65 3.27 6.83
C LEU A 379 -8.66 2.09 6.85
N ARG A 380 -8.29 1.57 5.68
CA ARG A 380 -7.26 0.53 5.50
C ARG A 380 -5.89 1.12 5.12
N HIS A 381 -5.75 2.45 5.19
CA HIS A 381 -4.54 3.17 4.78
C HIS A 381 -4.18 3.02 3.29
N ALA A 382 -5.19 2.79 2.44
CA ALA A 382 -5.04 2.74 0.99
C ALA A 382 -5.57 4.02 0.33
N SER A 383 -4.95 4.40 -0.78
CA SER A 383 -5.43 5.49 -1.64
C SER A 383 -6.61 5.02 -2.48
N VAL A 384 -7.68 5.82 -2.49
CA VAL A 384 -8.89 5.61 -3.30
C VAL A 384 -9.11 6.85 -4.15
N ARG A 385 -9.19 6.68 -5.47
CA ARG A 385 -9.61 7.74 -6.38
C ARG A 385 -11.13 7.76 -6.47
N LEU A 386 -11.69 8.94 -6.30
CA LEU A 386 -13.09 9.26 -6.48
C LEU A 386 -13.26 9.74 -7.92
N GLU A 387 -14.07 9.01 -8.68
CA GLU A 387 -14.19 9.21 -10.13
C GLU A 387 -15.02 10.45 -10.48
N ASP A 388 -15.92 10.88 -9.59
CA ASP A 388 -16.87 11.95 -9.87
C ASP A 388 -17.06 12.93 -8.70
N ASP A 389 -17.45 14.16 -9.05
CA ASP A 389 -17.62 15.27 -8.13
C ASP A 389 -18.84 15.10 -7.19
N LEU A 390 -19.87 14.36 -7.63
CA LEU A 390 -21.06 14.09 -6.82
C LEU A 390 -20.74 13.12 -5.68
N GLY A 391 -20.04 12.03 -5.96
CA GLY A 391 -19.54 11.08 -4.97
C GLY A 391 -18.55 11.72 -4.01
N ARG A 392 -17.69 12.62 -4.51
CA ARG A 392 -16.80 13.43 -3.66
C ARG A 392 -17.59 14.33 -2.72
N HIS A 393 -18.61 15.02 -3.22
CA HIS A 393 -19.46 15.86 -2.40
C HIS A 393 -20.24 15.03 -1.35
N LEU A 394 -20.83 13.90 -1.75
CA LEU A 394 -21.52 12.97 -0.85
C LEU A 394 -20.64 12.63 0.36
N ILE A 395 -19.37 12.23 0.14
CA ILE A 395 -18.45 11.90 1.24
C ILE A 395 -18.32 13.06 2.22
N THR A 396 -18.21 14.31 1.75
CA THR A 396 -18.08 15.48 2.65
C THR A 396 -19.27 15.65 3.60
N LEU A 397 -20.47 15.23 3.17
CA LEU A 397 -21.72 15.29 3.93
C LEU A 397 -21.87 14.17 4.97
N LEU A 398 -21.13 13.07 4.85
CA LEU A 398 -21.27 11.88 5.71
C LEU A 398 -20.59 12.06 7.08
N ASP A 399 -21.15 12.91 7.93
CA ASP A 399 -20.62 13.24 9.24
C ASP A 399 -21.38 12.62 10.42
N GLY A 400 -22.34 11.75 10.13
CA GLY A 400 -23.22 11.13 11.12
C GLY A 400 -24.37 12.02 11.62
N THR A 401 -24.53 13.24 11.09
CA THR A 401 -25.63 14.15 11.49
C THR A 401 -26.85 14.06 10.56
N ARG A 402 -26.65 13.64 9.31
CA ARG A 402 -27.67 13.59 8.25
C ARG A 402 -28.22 12.18 8.06
N ASP A 403 -29.53 12.07 7.95
CA ASP A 403 -30.19 10.86 7.47
C ASP A 403 -30.29 10.86 5.94
N ARG A 404 -30.80 9.77 5.36
CA ARG A 404 -30.95 9.61 3.90
C ARG A 404 -31.81 10.71 3.26
N SER A 405 -32.88 11.13 3.93
CA SER A 405 -33.76 12.20 3.43
C SER A 405 -32.99 13.51 3.32
N THR A 406 -32.25 13.86 4.37
CA THR A 406 -31.44 15.08 4.42
C THR A 406 -30.32 15.04 3.39
N LEU A 407 -29.65 13.90 3.23
CA LEU A 407 -28.61 13.70 2.21
C LEU A 407 -29.18 13.91 0.80
N LEU A 408 -30.35 13.35 0.48
CA LEU A 408 -30.98 13.53 -0.82
C LEU A 408 -31.27 15.00 -1.11
N THR A 409 -31.87 15.72 -0.16
CA THR A 409 -32.15 17.16 -0.32
C THR A 409 -30.88 17.98 -0.55
N GLU A 410 -29.79 17.68 0.17
CA GLU A 410 -28.51 18.39 -0.02
C GLU A 410 -27.85 18.04 -1.37
N LEU A 411 -27.91 16.79 -1.81
CA LEU A 411 -27.42 16.37 -3.12
C LEU A 411 -28.24 17.01 -4.26
N GLU A 412 -29.57 17.08 -4.14
CA GLU A 412 -30.43 17.78 -5.10
C GLU A 412 -30.05 19.26 -5.23
N HIS A 413 -29.81 19.92 -4.09
CA HIS A 413 -29.35 21.30 -4.08
C HIS A 413 -27.98 21.46 -4.74
N PHE A 414 -27.04 20.55 -4.45
CA PHE A 414 -25.72 20.55 -5.06
C PHE A 414 -25.79 20.37 -6.59
N VAL A 415 -26.58 19.41 -7.08
CA VAL A 415 -26.79 19.19 -8.52
C VAL A 415 -27.46 20.42 -9.16
N GLY A 416 -28.47 20.99 -8.52
CA GLY A 416 -29.19 22.18 -9.00
C GLY A 416 -28.37 23.48 -8.96
N SER A 417 -27.28 23.52 -8.20
CA SER A 417 -26.39 24.70 -8.11
C SER A 417 -25.60 24.99 -9.40
N GLY A 418 -25.55 24.02 -10.32
CA GLY A 418 -24.80 24.13 -11.57
C GLY A 418 -23.29 23.88 -11.45
N VAL A 419 -22.79 23.56 -10.25
CA VAL A 419 -21.36 23.26 -10.00
C VAL A 419 -20.84 22.11 -10.87
N LEU A 420 -21.71 21.14 -11.21
CA LEU A 420 -21.36 19.99 -12.07
C LEU A 420 -21.31 20.32 -13.57
N GLY A 421 -21.69 21.53 -13.99
CA GLY A 421 -21.67 21.94 -15.40
C GLY A 421 -22.64 21.20 -16.32
N LEU A 422 -23.68 20.55 -15.76
CA LEU A 422 -24.68 19.79 -16.52
C LEU A 422 -25.73 20.69 -17.19
N GLY A 423 -26.22 20.28 -18.36
CA GLY A 423 -27.36 20.94 -19.01
C GLY A 423 -28.68 20.69 -18.28
N GLY A 424 -29.70 21.55 -18.47
CA GLY A 424 -30.96 21.47 -17.70
C GLY A 424 -31.66 20.10 -17.74
N ASN A 425 -31.74 19.47 -18.91
CA ASN A 425 -32.32 18.13 -19.05
C ASN A 425 -31.49 17.04 -18.34
N GLU A 426 -30.17 17.20 -18.30
CA GLU A 426 -29.24 16.26 -17.64
C GLU A 426 -29.31 16.41 -16.12
N THR A 427 -29.40 17.65 -15.62
CA THR A 427 -29.62 17.98 -14.21
C THR A 427 -30.90 17.34 -13.69
N ASP A 428 -32.02 17.51 -14.41
CA ASP A 428 -33.32 16.93 -14.03
C ASP A 428 -33.29 15.40 -14.05
N ALA A 429 -32.57 14.80 -15.01
CA ALA A 429 -32.38 13.36 -15.09
C ALA A 429 -31.56 12.84 -13.91
N LEU A 430 -30.45 13.50 -13.57
CA LEU A 430 -29.60 13.12 -12.45
C LEU A 430 -30.36 13.22 -11.11
N ILE A 431 -31.12 14.29 -10.90
CA ILE A 431 -31.95 14.47 -9.69
C ILE A 431 -32.92 13.29 -9.50
N ARG A 432 -33.59 12.82 -10.56
CA ARG A 432 -34.48 11.65 -10.48
C ARG A 432 -33.77 10.36 -10.10
N GLU A 433 -32.49 10.24 -10.45
CA GLU A 433 -31.67 9.05 -10.17
C GLU A 433 -30.96 9.11 -8.80
N LEU A 434 -30.95 10.24 -8.09
CA LEU A 434 -30.25 10.38 -6.80
C LEU A 434 -30.76 9.40 -5.74
N ALA A 435 -32.07 9.26 -5.59
CA ALA A 435 -32.68 8.37 -4.60
C ALA A 435 -32.25 6.90 -4.77
N PRO A 436 -32.42 6.26 -5.95
CA PRO A 436 -31.94 4.90 -6.15
C PRO A 436 -30.41 4.78 -6.18
N ALA A 437 -29.67 5.85 -6.55
CA ALA A 437 -28.21 5.83 -6.59
C ALA A 437 -27.55 5.98 -5.21
N LEU A 438 -28.23 6.60 -4.23
CA LEU A 438 -27.67 6.85 -2.91
C LEU A 438 -27.26 5.55 -2.21
N GLU A 439 -28.15 4.55 -2.16
CA GLU A 439 -27.84 3.28 -1.48
C GLU A 439 -26.68 2.54 -2.18
N ARG A 440 -26.65 2.51 -3.51
CA ARG A 440 -25.52 1.93 -4.27
C ARG A 440 -24.21 2.65 -3.97
N SER A 441 -24.26 3.97 -3.82
CA SER A 441 -23.09 4.78 -3.47
C SER A 441 -22.61 4.46 -2.05
N LEU A 442 -23.52 4.39 -1.07
CA LEU A 442 -23.19 4.03 0.31
C LEU A 442 -22.60 2.61 0.40
N GLU A 443 -23.16 1.63 -0.31
CA GLU A 443 -22.58 0.28 -0.43
C GLU A 443 -21.17 0.30 -1.04
N GLY A 444 -20.98 1.09 -2.10
CA GLY A 444 -19.68 1.30 -2.73
C GLY A 444 -18.65 1.87 -1.76
N LEU A 445 -19.03 2.90 -0.98
CA LEU A 445 -18.17 3.49 0.05
C LEU A 445 -17.81 2.48 1.15
N GLY A 446 -18.75 1.62 1.56
CA GLY A 446 -18.49 0.52 2.49
C GLY A 446 -17.47 -0.49 1.95
N ARG A 447 -17.61 -0.90 0.68
CA ARG A 447 -16.65 -1.79 0.00
C ARG A 447 -15.28 -1.15 -0.22
N LEU A 448 -15.21 0.17 -0.28
CA LEU A 448 -13.97 0.94 -0.32
C LEU A 448 -13.38 1.22 1.07
N ALA A 449 -14.02 0.73 2.14
CA ALA A 449 -13.65 0.95 3.54
C ALA A 449 -13.56 2.45 3.91
N LEU A 450 -14.47 3.26 3.38
CA LEU A 450 -14.56 4.70 3.66
C LEU A 450 -15.54 5.02 4.79
N LEU A 451 -16.41 4.09 5.16
CA LEU A 451 -17.42 4.28 6.21
C LEU A 451 -16.91 3.83 7.58
N SER A 452 -17.20 4.62 8.61
CA SER A 452 -16.92 4.33 10.02
C SER A 452 -18.17 4.09 10.86
N GLY A 453 -19.36 4.36 10.33
CA GLY A 453 -20.64 4.27 11.04
C GLY A 453 -21.84 4.38 10.11
#